data_AF-A0A920HZJ3-F1
#
_entry.id   AF-A0A920HZJ3-F1
#
_cell.length_a   1.000
_cell.length_b   1.000
_cell.length_c   1.000
_cell.angle_alpha   90.00
_cell.angle_beta   90.00
_cell.angle_gamma   90.00
#
_symmetry.space_group_name_H-M   'P 1'
#
loop_
_entity.id
_entity.type
_entity.pdbx_description
1 polymer ?
#
loop_
_entity_poly.entity_id
_entity_poly.type
_entity_poly.pdbx_seq_one_letter_code
_entity_poly.pdbx_strand_id
1 'polypeptide(L)'
;MILKRKFIYVILFIVLLPLKSMASDVHLPSAGFDCSDTNNKFEFLFDRSKDMDNPKVYRRINGKFVLIGNLLAEKQGAYVIWEDKYFFTTTDFAWIFDKVTSKLSSAVLSVGLGTENLNKIPKPMTCMQKIFYY
;
A
#
# COMPACT_ATOMS: atom_id res chain seq x y z
N MET A 1 -19.54 -13.02 -53.41
CA MET A 1 -20.32 -12.18 -52.47
C MET A 1 -20.16 -12.56 -50.99
N ILE A 2 -19.86 -13.83 -50.66
CA ILE A 2 -19.75 -14.35 -49.27
C ILE A 2 -18.50 -13.84 -48.51
N LEU A 3 -17.38 -13.61 -49.21
CA LEU A 3 -16.10 -13.20 -48.60
C LEU A 3 -16.18 -11.80 -47.96
N LYS A 4 -16.90 -10.86 -48.59
CA LYS A 4 -17.12 -9.50 -48.06
C LYS A 4 -17.91 -9.51 -46.75
N ARG A 5 -18.86 -10.44 -46.60
CA ARG A 5 -19.73 -10.54 -45.41
C ARG A 5 -18.96 -11.08 -44.18
N LYS A 6 -18.02 -12.02 -44.37
CA LYS A 6 -17.13 -12.49 -43.30
C LYS A 6 -16.17 -11.40 -42.81
N PHE A 7 -15.67 -10.57 -43.73
CA PHE A 7 -14.76 -9.46 -43.39
C PHE A 7 -15.43 -8.39 -42.50
N ILE A 8 -16.72 -8.13 -42.72
CA ILE A 8 -17.52 -7.22 -41.90
C ILE A 8 -17.67 -7.74 -40.46
N TYR A 9 -17.88 -9.05 -40.26
CA TYR A 9 -17.95 -9.63 -38.92
C TYR A 9 -16.61 -9.58 -38.18
N VAL A 10 -15.49 -9.73 -38.89
CA VAL A 10 -14.14 -9.61 -38.30
C VAL A 10 -13.87 -8.17 -37.84
N ILE A 11 -14.23 -7.17 -38.66
CA ILE A 11 -14.11 -5.75 -38.29
C ILE A 11 -15.00 -5.44 -37.09
N LEU A 12 -16.25 -5.94 -37.06
CA LEU A 12 -17.16 -5.73 -35.94
C LEU A 12 -16.62 -6.35 -34.64
N PHE A 13 -15.97 -7.52 -34.72
CA PHE A 13 -15.35 -8.17 -33.57
C PHE A 13 -14.16 -7.37 -33.02
N ILE A 14 -13.32 -6.82 -33.91
CA ILE A 14 -12.16 -5.97 -33.55
C ILE A 14 -12.60 -4.64 -32.94
N VAL A 15 -13.70 -4.04 -33.42
CA VAL A 15 -14.25 -2.79 -32.89
C VAL A 15 -14.95 -2.97 -31.53
N LEU A 16 -15.48 -4.16 -31.23
CA LEU A 16 -16.10 -4.49 -29.94
C LEU A 16 -15.09 -4.94 -28.87
N LEU A 17 -13.86 -5.29 -29.25
CA LEU A 17 -12.79 -5.75 -28.35
C LEU A 17 -12.25 -4.70 -27.34
N PRO A 18 -12.24 -3.37 -27.58
CA PRO A 18 -11.63 -2.44 -26.62
C PRO A 18 -12.56 -2.03 -25.48
N LEU A 19 -13.84 -2.42 -25.45
CA LEU A 19 -14.79 -1.99 -24.41
C LEU A 19 -14.52 -2.59 -23.02
N LYS A 20 -13.69 -3.62 -22.91
CA LYS A 20 -13.33 -4.25 -21.62
C LYS A 20 -12.00 -3.77 -21.03
N SER A 21 -11.33 -2.80 -21.65
CA SER A 21 -10.00 -2.34 -21.22
C SER A 21 -10.01 -0.95 -20.58
N MET A 22 -11.15 -0.51 -20.03
CA MET A 22 -11.16 0.63 -19.13
C MET A 22 -10.77 0.11 -17.76
N ALA A 23 -9.49 0.32 -17.43
CA ALA A 23 -8.92 0.04 -16.12
C ALA A 23 -9.87 0.56 -15.04
N SER A 24 -10.28 -0.31 -14.11
CA SER A 24 -10.80 0.20 -12.84
C SER A 24 -9.59 0.79 -12.14
N ASP A 25 -9.43 2.11 -12.21
CA ASP A 25 -8.50 2.80 -11.34
C ASP A 25 -8.85 2.35 -9.92
N VAL A 26 -7.93 1.63 -9.30
CA VAL A 26 -8.03 1.35 -7.88
C VAL A 26 -8.08 2.72 -7.24
N HIS A 27 -9.24 3.11 -6.71
CA HIS A 27 -9.38 4.38 -6.02
C HIS A 27 -8.57 4.29 -4.73
N LEU A 28 -7.28 4.59 -4.83
CA LEU A 28 -6.43 4.65 -3.66
C LEU A 28 -6.76 5.92 -2.89
N PRO A 29 -6.94 5.82 -1.57
CA PRO A 29 -7.15 6.99 -0.72
C PRO A 29 -5.93 7.92 -0.84
N SER A 30 -6.17 9.23 -0.86
CA SER A 30 -5.08 10.20 -0.95
C SER A 30 -4.42 10.48 0.40
N ALA A 31 -5.10 10.20 1.53
CA ALA A 31 -4.58 10.55 2.85
C ALA A 31 -3.67 9.46 3.44
N GLY A 32 -2.51 9.88 3.97
CA GLY A 32 -1.53 8.96 4.52
C GLY A 32 -0.45 9.64 5.35
N PHE A 33 0.66 8.93 5.56
CA PHE A 33 1.83 9.41 6.30
C PHE A 33 3.07 9.42 5.40
N ASP A 34 3.81 10.53 5.42
CA ASP A 34 5.13 10.68 4.82
C ASP A 34 6.16 10.70 5.96
N CYS A 35 6.96 9.65 6.05
CA CYS A 35 7.87 9.37 7.14
C CYS A 35 9.31 9.38 6.61
N SER A 36 10.19 10.13 7.24
CA SER A 36 11.59 10.19 6.81
C SER A 36 12.57 10.45 7.95
N ASP A 37 13.78 9.93 7.74
CA ASP A 37 14.99 10.34 8.44
C ASP A 37 16.07 10.72 7.40
N THR A 38 17.33 10.87 7.83
CA THR A 38 18.44 11.24 6.94
C THR A 38 18.70 10.22 5.81
N ASN A 39 18.36 8.95 6.02
CA ASN A 39 18.72 7.83 5.14
C ASN A 39 17.51 7.09 4.56
N ASN A 40 16.34 7.20 5.20
CA ASN A 40 15.16 6.40 4.92
C ASN A 40 13.96 7.30 4.63
N LYS A 41 13.11 6.86 3.70
CA LYS A 41 11.83 7.49 3.41
C LYS A 41 10.77 6.42 3.17
N PHE A 42 9.64 6.54 3.85
CA PHE A 42 8.47 5.68 3.69
C PHE A 42 7.20 6.50 3.58
N GLU A 43 6.37 6.17 2.60
CA GLU A 43 5.09 6.81 2.36
C GLU A 43 4.00 5.75 2.48
N PHE A 44 3.07 5.94 3.40
CA PHE A 44 2.01 4.98 3.74
C PHE A 44 0.63 5.54 3.40
N LEU A 45 -0.26 4.70 2.87
CA LEU A 45 -1.68 5.00 2.61
C LEU A 45 -2.59 4.00 3.32
N PHE A 46 -3.75 4.47 3.78
CA PHE A 46 -4.70 3.67 4.54
C PHE A 46 -6.05 3.66 3.84
N ASP A 47 -6.44 2.50 3.30
CA ASP A 47 -7.71 2.29 2.61
C ASP A 47 -8.75 1.68 3.56
N ARG A 48 -9.74 2.51 3.89
CA ARG A 48 -10.92 2.16 4.70
C ARG A 48 -12.18 1.96 3.86
N SER A 49 -12.09 2.06 2.53
CA SER A 49 -13.26 2.11 1.65
C SER A 49 -13.99 0.76 1.52
N LYS A 50 -13.25 -0.34 1.61
CA LYS A 50 -13.80 -1.70 1.43
C LYS A 50 -14.11 -2.43 2.72
N ASP A 51 -13.33 -2.16 3.77
CA ASP A 51 -13.42 -2.83 5.06
C ASP A 51 -13.03 -1.83 6.15
N MET A 52 -14.01 -1.42 6.94
CA MET A 52 -13.81 -0.46 8.03
C MET A 52 -13.16 -1.11 9.26
N ASP A 53 -13.38 -2.40 9.46
CA ASP A 53 -12.90 -3.15 10.62
C ASP A 53 -11.46 -3.63 10.40
N ASN A 54 -11.07 -3.88 9.15
CA ASN A 54 -9.71 -4.28 8.79
C ASN A 54 -9.13 -3.46 7.61
N PRO A 55 -8.88 -2.15 7.81
CA PRO A 55 -8.34 -1.28 6.78
C PRO A 55 -7.03 -1.79 6.18
N LYS A 56 -6.87 -1.63 4.87
CA LYS A 56 -5.65 -2.03 4.15
C LYS A 56 -4.62 -0.93 4.19
N VAL A 57 -3.35 -1.32 4.32
CA VAL A 57 -2.22 -0.39 4.34
C VAL A 57 -1.31 -0.64 3.14
N TYR A 58 -1.00 0.44 2.43
CA TYR A 58 -0.11 0.43 1.28
C TYR A 58 1.13 1.25 1.59
N ARG A 59 2.26 0.86 0.98
CA ARG A 59 3.51 1.64 1.05
C ARG A 59 4.02 1.95 -0.35
N ARG A 60 4.59 3.14 -0.56
CA ARG A 60 5.24 3.47 -1.83
C ARG A 60 6.57 2.73 -1.96
N ILE A 61 6.69 1.92 -3.01
CA ILE A 61 7.89 1.16 -3.37
C ILE A 61 8.11 1.35 -4.87
N ASN A 62 9.28 1.83 -5.27
CA ASN A 62 9.62 2.09 -6.68
C ASN A 62 8.55 2.94 -7.40
N GLY A 63 8.05 3.99 -6.72
CA GLY A 63 7.06 4.92 -7.27
C GLY A 63 5.61 4.44 -7.25
N LYS A 64 5.33 3.19 -6.85
CA LYS A 64 3.98 2.61 -6.81
C LYS A 64 3.56 2.25 -5.40
N PHE A 65 2.28 2.41 -5.08
CA PHE A 65 1.73 1.94 -3.80
C PHE A 65 1.44 0.44 -3.87
N VAL A 66 2.09 -0.32 -2.99
CA VAL A 66 1.97 -1.78 -2.88
C VAL A 66 1.29 -2.10 -1.56
N LEU A 67 0.34 -3.03 -1.56
CA LEU A 67 -0.31 -3.52 -0.35
C LEU A 67 0.74 -4.22 0.53
N ILE A 68 0.91 -3.73 1.76
CA ILE A 68 1.91 -4.27 2.70
C ILE A 68 1.28 -5.01 3.89
N GLY A 69 0.02 -4.73 4.21
CA GLY A 69 -0.63 -5.33 5.37
C GLY A 69 -1.94 -4.68 5.72
N ASN A 70 -2.34 -4.84 6.98
CA ASN A 70 -3.56 -4.28 7.52
C ASN A 70 -3.28 -3.39 8.72
N LEU A 71 -4.21 -2.49 9.01
CA LEU A 71 -4.25 -1.73 10.24
C LEU A 71 -4.57 -2.69 11.41
N LEU A 72 -3.74 -2.69 12.44
CA LEU A 72 -3.91 -3.52 13.64
C LEU A 72 -4.69 -2.78 14.73
N ALA A 73 -4.36 -1.51 14.94
CA ALA A 73 -5.00 -0.68 15.94
C ALA A 73 -4.84 0.80 15.61
N GLU A 74 -5.86 1.60 15.95
CA GLU A 74 -5.79 3.04 15.86
C GLU A 74 -6.55 3.66 17.03
N LYS A 75 -5.93 4.65 17.67
CA LYS A 75 -6.62 5.55 18.58
C LYS A 75 -6.53 6.96 18.01
N GLN A 76 -7.70 7.59 17.80
CA GLN A 76 -7.77 8.94 17.26
C GLN A 76 -6.92 9.91 18.10
N GLY A 77 -6.08 10.70 17.43
CA GLY A 77 -5.18 11.66 18.06
C GLY A 77 -3.98 11.08 18.82
N ALA A 78 -3.87 9.76 19.01
CA ALA A 78 -2.81 9.16 19.83
C ALA A 78 -1.84 8.29 19.03
N TYR A 79 -2.30 7.22 18.38
CA TYR A 79 -1.41 6.31 17.67
C TYR A 79 -2.11 5.55 16.53
N VAL A 80 -1.29 4.94 15.67
CA VAL A 80 -1.69 4.02 14.59
C VAL A 80 -0.66 2.89 14.54
N ILE A 81 -1.12 1.63 14.46
CA ILE A 81 -0.29 0.44 14.39
C ILE A 81 -0.73 -0.39 13.19
N TRP A 82 0.20 -0.84 12.34
CA TRP A 82 -0.11 -1.67 11.17
C TRP A 82 0.98 -2.67 10.84
N GLU A 83 0.61 -3.76 10.18
CA GLU A 83 1.53 -4.78 9.68
C GLU A 83 2.28 -4.33 8.41
N ASP A 84 3.50 -4.82 8.24
CA ASP A 84 4.25 -4.70 6.99
C ASP A 84 4.94 -6.01 6.63
N LYS A 85 4.22 -6.84 5.88
CA LYS A 85 4.65 -8.16 5.36
C LYS A 85 5.66 -8.04 4.21
N TYR A 86 5.96 -6.83 3.77
CA TYR A 86 6.90 -6.58 2.70
C TYR A 86 8.29 -6.21 3.24
N PHE A 87 8.35 -5.60 4.42
CA PHE A 87 9.63 -5.24 5.05
C PHE A 87 10.43 -6.50 5.45
N PHE A 88 9.73 -7.48 5.99
CA PHE A 88 10.25 -8.80 6.29
C PHE A 88 9.29 -9.87 5.77
N THR A 89 9.84 -10.88 5.12
CA THR A 89 9.18 -12.03 4.51
C THR A 89 8.89 -13.16 5.49
N THR A 90 9.71 -13.31 6.55
CA THR A 90 9.59 -14.42 7.51
C THR A 90 9.32 -13.97 8.94
N THR A 91 9.54 -12.68 9.22
CA THR A 91 9.35 -12.07 10.53
C THR A 91 8.07 -11.25 10.51
N ASP A 92 7.16 -11.52 11.45
CA ASP A 92 5.97 -10.68 11.61
C ASP A 92 6.38 -9.34 12.19
N PHE A 93 6.07 -8.27 11.46
CA PHE A 93 6.59 -6.95 11.73
C PHE A 93 5.48 -5.90 11.60
N ALA A 94 5.50 -4.95 12.54
CA ALA A 94 4.55 -3.85 12.57
C ALA A 94 5.23 -2.51 12.75
N TRP A 95 4.64 -1.50 12.14
CA TRP A 95 4.96 -0.10 12.36
C TRP A 95 4.06 0.46 13.46
N ILE A 96 4.63 1.34 14.29
CA ILE A 96 3.94 2.05 15.37
C ILE A 96 4.18 3.54 15.16
N PHE A 97 3.13 4.24 14.76
CA PHE A 97 3.15 5.70 14.64
C PHE A 97 2.50 6.33 15.87
N ASP A 98 3.28 7.09 16.62
CA ASP A 98 2.80 7.98 17.67
C ASP A 98 2.44 9.34 17.03
N LYS A 99 1.15 9.67 17.04
CA LYS A 99 0.61 10.92 16.48
C LYS A 99 0.94 12.12 17.35
N VAL A 100 1.19 11.94 18.65
CA VAL A 100 1.52 13.03 19.57
C VAL A 100 2.95 13.50 19.34
N THR A 101 3.89 12.56 19.24
CA THR A 101 5.31 12.88 19.01
C THR A 101 5.68 12.93 17.52
N SER A 102 4.75 12.54 16.64
CA SER A 102 4.98 12.40 15.20
C SER A 102 6.14 11.45 14.88
N LYS A 103 6.33 10.42 15.69
CA LYS A 103 7.41 9.43 15.54
C LYS A 103 6.87 8.09 15.05
N LEU A 104 7.49 7.58 13.99
CA LEU A 104 7.32 6.20 13.55
C LEU A 104 8.44 5.35 14.10
N SER A 105 8.04 4.33 14.83
CA SER A 105 8.88 3.25 15.34
C SER A 105 8.33 1.92 14.84
N SER A 106 8.94 0.82 15.27
CA SER A 106 8.56 -0.50 14.82
C SER A 106 8.61 -1.52 15.94
N ALA A 107 7.84 -2.59 15.79
CA ALA A 107 7.88 -3.76 16.65
C ALA A 107 8.01 -5.04 15.82
N VAL A 108 8.85 -5.94 16.30
CA VAL A 108 8.89 -7.34 15.85
C VAL A 108 7.84 -8.09 16.66
N LEU A 109 6.82 -8.60 15.98
CA LEU A 109 5.71 -9.32 16.61
C LEU A 109 6.06 -10.80 16.83
N SER A 110 6.71 -11.41 15.85
CA SER A 110 7.20 -12.79 15.92
C SER A 110 8.43 -12.93 15.02
N VAL A 111 9.37 -13.79 15.42
CA VAL A 111 10.51 -14.17 14.58
C VAL A 111 10.21 -15.55 14.01
N GLY A 112 10.00 -15.64 12.70
CA GLY A 112 9.79 -16.91 12.01
C GLY A 112 11.09 -17.66 11.79
N LEU A 113 11.52 -17.80 10.52
CA LEU A 113 12.69 -18.60 10.15
C LEU A 113 14.04 -18.00 10.62
N GLY A 114 14.05 -16.78 11.17
CA GLY A 114 15.26 -16.15 11.71
C GLY A 114 16.34 -15.82 10.67
N THR A 115 16.02 -15.89 9.38
CA THR A 115 16.95 -15.65 8.27
C THR A 115 17.16 -14.16 7.97
N GLU A 116 16.38 -13.29 8.60
CA GLU A 116 16.34 -11.86 8.28
C GLU A 116 17.21 -11.05 9.24
N ASN A 117 17.90 -10.05 8.68
CA ASN A 117 18.75 -9.17 9.46
C ASN A 117 17.91 -8.03 10.07
N LEU A 118 17.58 -8.16 11.36
CA LEU A 118 16.81 -7.16 12.12
C LEU A 118 17.53 -5.80 12.24
N ASN A 119 18.85 -5.74 12.02
CA ASN A 119 19.58 -4.47 11.99
C ASN A 119 19.18 -3.56 10.81
N LYS A 120 18.41 -4.07 9.85
CA LYS A 120 17.81 -3.26 8.77
C LYS A 120 16.67 -2.37 9.25
N ILE A 121 16.12 -2.64 10.44
CA ILE A 121 15.06 -1.81 11.03
C ILE A 121 15.63 -0.40 11.25
N PRO A 122 15.02 0.64 10.66
CA PRO A 122 15.49 2.01 10.82
C PRO A 122 15.28 2.50 12.26
N LYS A 123 16.07 3.49 12.66
CA LYS A 123 15.80 4.22 13.91
C LYS A 123 14.45 4.95 13.80
N PRO A 124 13.83 5.32 14.93
CA PRO A 124 12.57 6.05 14.89
C PRO A 124 12.67 7.32 14.05
N MET A 125 11.76 7.46 13.10
CA MET A 125 11.75 8.55 12.12
C MET A 125 10.59 9.51 12.36
N THR A 126 10.68 10.71 11.80
CA THR A 126 9.60 11.70 11.93
C THR A 126 8.63 11.51 10.78
N CYS A 127 7.33 11.57 11.07
CA CYS A 127 6.29 11.55 10.04
C CYS A 127 5.42 12.78 10.07
N MET A 128 4.84 13.06 8.90
CA MET A 128 3.82 14.07 8.75
C MET A 128 2.63 13.47 8.01
N GLN A 129 1.43 13.94 8.35
CA GLN A 129 0.25 13.62 7.56
C GLN A 129 0.36 14.31 6.20
N LYS A 130 0.09 13.55 5.13
CA LYS A 130 0.22 14.05 3.75
C LYS A 130 -0.92 13.55 2.88
N ILE A 131 -1.32 14.40 1.95
CA ILE A 131 -2.20 14.02 0.84
C ILE A 131 -1.32 13.70 -0.36
N PHE A 132 -1.46 12.48 -0.88
CA PHE A 132 -0.74 11.99 -2.04
C PHE A 132 -1.61 12.11 -3.29
N TYR A 133 -1.03 12.70 -4.32
CA TYR A 133 -1.56 12.72 -5.67
C TYR A 133 -0.83 11.65 -6.49
N TYR A 134 -1.56 11.01 -7.40
CA TYR A 134 -1.09 9.89 -8.22
C TYR A 134 -1.37 10.14 -9.70
#